data_AF-A0A954RKJ2-F1
#
_entry.id   AF-A0A954RKJ2-F1
#
_cell.length_a   1.000
_cell.length_b   1.000
_cell.length_c   1.000
_cell.angle_alpha   90.00
_cell.angle_beta   90.00
_cell.angle_gamma   90.00
#
_symmetry.space_group_name_H-M   'P 1'
#
loop_
_entity.id
_entity.type
_entity.pdbx_description
1 polymer ?
#
loop_
_entity_poly.entity_id
_entity_poly.type
_entity_poly.pdbx_seq_one_letter_code
_entity_poly.pdbx_strand_id
1 'polypeptide(L)'
;MRISNVIVIAALVTMFGSTSQAALPLGAGPGDDVISLIYNPMNGNLALDAAGKLITTLEIQSAAGYFTGTPADGMVQPPFDVYTPNKYFLLRTSGIGDTDLGNVLPSGLTCFAVAADLTVLGSLKPFGSLGTVDMFMCPEPSCLLPLGLGFMGVLRVNRRRHDVVR
;
A
#
# COMPACT_ATOMS: atom_id res chain seq x y z
N MET A 1 1.75 17.61 -57.26
CA MET A 1 2.86 17.85 -56.31
C MET A 1 2.27 18.55 -55.09
N ARG A 2 2.46 17.98 -53.88
CA ARG A 2 1.98 18.37 -52.53
C ARG A 2 0.52 17.97 -52.21
N ILE A 3 0.26 16.83 -51.55
CA ILE A 3 0.35 16.50 -50.09
C ILE A 3 -0.72 17.29 -49.31
N SER A 4 -1.92 16.72 -49.16
CA SER A 4 -2.42 16.01 -47.96
C SER A 4 -2.71 16.91 -46.76
N ASN A 5 -3.98 17.05 -46.40
CA ASN A 5 -4.41 17.44 -45.04
C ASN A 5 -5.56 16.53 -44.62
N VAL A 6 -5.20 15.36 -44.10
CA VAL A 6 -6.11 14.43 -43.42
C VAL A 6 -6.29 14.97 -41.99
N ILE A 7 -7.51 15.39 -41.69
CA ILE A 7 -7.97 15.79 -40.36
C ILE A 7 -8.07 14.51 -39.52
N VAL A 8 -7.14 14.31 -38.59
CA VAL A 8 -7.21 13.22 -37.60
C VAL A 8 -8.04 13.70 -36.42
N ILE A 9 -9.20 13.07 -36.27
CA ILE A 9 -10.20 13.29 -35.22
C ILE A 9 -9.64 12.81 -33.87
N ALA A 10 -9.85 13.62 -32.84
CA ALA A 10 -9.33 13.49 -31.49
C ALA A 10 -9.70 12.16 -30.81
N ALA A 11 -8.71 11.47 -30.25
CA ALA A 11 -8.93 10.38 -29.30
C ALA A 11 -9.19 10.98 -27.91
N LEU A 12 -10.44 10.82 -27.44
CA LEU A 12 -10.85 11.04 -26.06
C LEU A 12 -10.22 9.94 -25.19
N VAL A 13 -9.09 10.25 -24.55
CA VAL A 13 -8.48 9.39 -23.54
C VAL A 13 -9.13 9.72 -22.20
N THR A 14 -10.00 8.82 -21.74
CA THR A 14 -10.59 8.84 -20.40
C THR A 14 -9.47 8.69 -19.37
N MET A 15 -8.99 9.80 -18.83
CA MET A 15 -8.10 9.79 -17.67
C MET A 15 -8.90 9.36 -16.44
N PHE A 16 -8.77 8.11 -16.04
CA PHE A 16 -9.07 7.73 -14.66
C PHE A 16 -8.02 8.40 -13.79
N GLY A 17 -8.45 9.40 -13.02
CA GLY A 17 -7.62 10.15 -12.11
C GLY A 17 -7.01 9.21 -11.07
N SER A 18 -5.70 9.02 -11.16
CA SER A 18 -4.90 8.58 -10.04
C SER A 18 -4.89 9.70 -9.00
N THR A 19 -5.73 9.57 -7.97
CA THR A 19 -5.65 10.45 -6.81
C THR A 19 -4.29 10.24 -6.16
N SER A 20 -3.45 11.27 -6.25
CA SER A 20 -2.13 11.36 -5.67
C SER A 20 -2.18 11.11 -4.16
N GLN A 21 -1.80 9.92 -3.72
CA GLN A 21 -1.46 9.68 -2.31
C GLN A 21 0.07 9.62 -2.22
N ALA A 22 0.61 10.55 -1.43
CA ALA A 22 2.03 10.75 -1.25
C ALA A 22 2.68 9.52 -0.58
N ALA A 23 3.96 9.30 -0.93
CA ALA A 23 4.80 8.33 -0.26
C ALA A 23 5.12 8.73 1.15
N LEU A 24 4.69 7.93 2.12
CA LEU A 24 5.41 7.90 3.38
C LEU A 24 6.67 7.03 3.21
N PRO A 25 7.81 7.50 3.72
CA PRO A 25 9.00 6.68 3.82
C PRO A 25 8.71 5.42 4.63
N LEU A 26 9.37 4.31 4.27
CA LEU A 26 9.47 3.13 5.12
C LEU A 26 10.30 3.54 6.35
N GLY A 27 9.63 4.14 7.33
CA GLY A 27 10.22 4.83 8.49
C GLY A 27 9.54 6.20 8.72
N ALA A 28 8.46 6.19 9.52
CA ALA A 28 7.56 7.29 9.92
C ALA A 28 6.43 7.66 8.91
N GLY A 29 5.14 7.42 9.18
CA GLY A 29 4.48 6.76 10.32
C GLY A 29 2.94 6.84 10.26
N PRO A 30 2.20 5.97 10.97
CA PRO A 30 0.99 6.35 11.71
C PRO A 30 1.45 7.17 12.94
N GLY A 31 0.62 8.06 13.51
CA GLY A 31 0.98 8.68 14.79
C GLY A 31 1.34 7.60 15.82
N ASP A 32 2.29 7.88 16.73
CA ASP A 32 3.08 6.98 17.59
C ASP A 32 2.32 5.92 18.45
N ASP A 33 1.04 5.68 18.17
CA ASP A 33 0.15 4.81 18.92
C ASP A 33 -0.90 4.07 18.06
N VAL A 34 -0.86 4.16 16.72
CA VAL A 34 -1.89 3.53 15.84
C VAL A 34 -1.35 2.31 15.12
N ILE A 35 -2.03 1.17 15.29
CA ILE A 35 -1.70 -0.07 14.59
C ILE A 35 -2.16 0.04 13.15
N SER A 36 -1.28 -0.30 12.22
CA SER A 36 -1.54 -0.14 10.80
C SER A 36 -1.17 -1.37 9.98
N LEU A 37 -1.90 -1.60 8.90
CA LEU A 37 -1.51 -2.53 7.85
C LEU A 37 -0.91 -1.78 6.69
N ILE A 38 0.28 -2.20 6.28
CA ILE A 38 1.02 -1.60 5.17
C ILE A 38 0.94 -2.57 3.98
N TYR A 39 0.26 -2.14 2.93
CA TYR A 39 0.17 -2.90 1.69
C TYR A 39 1.15 -2.36 0.63
N ASN A 40 1.87 -3.28 -0.02
CA ASN A 40 2.73 -2.98 -1.16
C ASN A 40 2.10 -3.50 -2.47
N PRO A 41 1.60 -2.62 -3.35
CA PRO A 41 0.97 -3.02 -4.60
C PRO A 41 1.94 -3.67 -5.59
N MET A 42 3.25 -3.44 -5.46
CA MET A 42 4.23 -3.95 -6.43
C MET A 42 4.37 -5.47 -6.38
N ASN A 43 4.32 -6.04 -5.18
CA ASN A 43 4.55 -7.46 -4.93
C ASN A 43 3.41 -8.15 -4.17
N GLY A 44 2.39 -7.40 -3.74
CA GLY A 44 1.29 -7.97 -2.98
C GLY A 44 1.62 -8.20 -1.49
N ASN A 45 2.72 -7.60 -1.01
CA ASN A 45 3.16 -7.77 0.37
C ASN A 45 2.24 -7.04 1.34
N LEU A 46 1.94 -7.69 2.46
CA LEU A 46 1.23 -7.09 3.57
C LEU A 46 2.11 -7.14 4.80
N ALA A 47 2.31 -6.00 5.45
CA ALA A 47 3.05 -5.90 6.70
C ALA A 47 2.16 -5.30 7.79
N LEU A 48 2.42 -5.68 9.03
CA LEU A 48 1.79 -5.14 10.22
C LEU A 48 2.79 -4.22 10.92
N ASP A 49 2.37 -2.98 11.14
CA ASP A 49 3.01 -2.04 12.04
C ASP A 49 2.20 -2.00 13.33
N ALA A 50 2.75 -2.57 14.40
CA ALA A 50 2.07 -2.67 15.69
C ALA A 50 2.26 -1.40 16.54
N ALA A 51 2.99 -0.39 16.06
CA ALA A 51 3.29 0.85 16.79
C ALA A 51 3.84 0.58 18.20
N GLY A 52 4.76 -0.38 18.32
CA GLY A 52 5.37 -0.78 19.60
C GLY A 52 4.45 -1.57 20.55
N LYS A 53 3.22 -1.91 20.14
CA LYS A 53 2.29 -2.75 20.90
C LYS A 53 2.50 -4.23 20.57
N LEU A 54 2.02 -5.09 21.46
CA LEU A 54 2.01 -6.54 21.25
C LEU A 54 0.58 -7.02 21.04
N ILE A 55 0.32 -7.59 19.88
CA ILE A 55 -0.96 -8.17 19.50
C ILE A 55 -0.96 -9.66 19.85
N THR A 56 -1.98 -10.17 20.51
CA THR A 56 -2.08 -11.60 20.86
C THR A 56 -2.79 -12.41 19.79
N THR A 57 -3.85 -11.83 19.21
CA THR A 57 -4.60 -12.42 18.11
C THR A 57 -4.70 -11.40 16.98
N LEU A 58 -4.43 -11.85 15.77
CA LEU A 58 -4.64 -11.06 14.55
C LEU A 58 -5.52 -11.87 13.61
N GLU A 59 -6.62 -11.28 13.19
CA GLU A 59 -7.51 -11.84 12.18
C GLU A 59 -7.71 -10.80 11.08
N ILE A 60 -7.34 -11.15 9.86
CA ILE A 60 -7.60 -10.35 8.68
C ILE A 60 -8.54 -11.16 7.80
N GLN A 61 -9.74 -10.65 7.57
CA GLN A 61 -10.70 -11.24 6.66
C GLN A 61 -10.73 -10.45 5.37
N SER A 62 -10.91 -11.16 4.26
CA SER A 62 -11.11 -10.61 2.92
C SER A 62 -12.48 -11.05 2.43
N ALA A 63 -13.34 -10.09 2.06
CA ALA A 63 -14.69 -10.38 1.56
C ALA A 63 -14.67 -10.93 0.12
N ALA A 64 -13.72 -10.49 -0.69
CA ALA A 64 -13.51 -10.85 -2.08
C ALA A 64 -12.59 -12.07 -2.25
N GLY A 65 -11.95 -12.54 -1.19
CA GLY A 65 -11.07 -13.70 -1.21
C GLY A 65 -9.70 -13.42 -1.83
N TYR A 66 -9.13 -12.26 -1.54
CA TYR A 66 -7.84 -11.82 -2.09
C TYR A 66 -6.62 -12.50 -1.47
N PHE A 67 -6.74 -13.39 -0.48
CA PHE A 67 -5.56 -14.10 0.03
C PHE A 67 -5.13 -15.24 -0.91
N THR A 68 -4.50 -14.88 -2.02
CA THR A 68 -4.04 -15.81 -3.06
C THR A 68 -2.55 -16.11 -3.00
N GLY A 69 -1.82 -15.40 -2.13
CA GLY A 69 -0.37 -15.44 -2.09
C GLY A 69 0.20 -16.45 -1.11
N THR A 70 1.48 -16.28 -0.76
CA THR A 70 2.19 -17.13 0.20
C THR A 70 2.52 -16.31 1.44
N PRO A 71 2.10 -16.76 2.64
CA PRO A 71 2.53 -16.17 3.90
C PRO A 71 4.04 -16.17 4.05
N ALA A 72 4.59 -15.19 4.75
CA ALA A 72 6.00 -15.18 5.13
C ALA A 72 6.34 -16.39 6.01
N ASP A 73 7.58 -16.85 5.92
CA ASP A 73 8.05 -18.04 6.62
C ASP A 73 7.85 -17.91 8.13
N GLY A 74 7.28 -18.96 8.73
CA GLY A 74 7.02 -19.02 10.15
C GLY A 74 5.87 -18.15 10.64
N MET A 75 5.14 -17.43 9.77
CA MET A 75 3.94 -16.69 10.16
C MET A 75 2.79 -17.63 10.50
N VAL A 76 2.47 -18.58 9.63
CA VAL A 76 1.39 -19.54 9.84
C VAL A 76 1.96 -20.81 10.47
N GLN A 77 1.60 -21.06 11.73
CA GLN A 77 2.03 -22.23 12.49
C GLN A 77 0.81 -23.04 12.98
N PRO A 78 0.61 -24.27 12.48
CA PRO A 78 -0.41 -25.17 13.01
C PRO A 78 -0.17 -25.43 14.51
N PRO A 79 -1.24 -25.70 15.29
CA PRO A 79 -2.58 -26.05 14.84
C PRO A 79 -3.60 -24.90 14.83
N PHE A 80 -3.26 -23.73 15.40
CA PHE A 80 -4.24 -22.66 15.64
C PHE A 80 -4.28 -21.61 14.55
N ASP A 81 -3.16 -21.40 13.84
CA ASP A 81 -3.11 -20.41 12.78
C ASP A 81 -3.84 -20.95 11.53
N VAL A 82 -4.57 -20.05 10.86
CA VAL A 82 -5.39 -20.40 9.69
C VAL A 82 -5.07 -19.45 8.56
N TYR A 83 -4.73 -20.01 7.40
CA TYR A 83 -4.58 -19.27 6.16
C TYR A 83 -5.46 -19.88 5.07
N THR A 84 -6.42 -19.08 4.61
CA THR A 84 -7.39 -19.43 3.57
C THR A 84 -7.58 -18.21 2.67
N PRO A 85 -8.18 -18.37 1.46
CA PRO A 85 -8.42 -17.24 0.57
C PRO A 85 -9.19 -16.07 1.18
N ASN A 86 -10.02 -16.33 2.19
CA ASN A 86 -10.88 -15.31 2.81
C ASN A 86 -10.41 -14.89 4.21
N LYS A 87 -9.42 -15.58 4.79
CA LYS A 87 -9.06 -15.38 6.21
C LYS A 87 -7.61 -15.70 6.46
N TYR A 88 -6.95 -14.77 7.13
CA TYR A 88 -5.62 -14.88 7.71
C TYR A 88 -5.75 -14.73 9.23
N PHE A 89 -5.49 -15.79 9.99
CA PHE A 89 -5.61 -15.80 11.45
C PHE A 89 -4.31 -16.26 12.09
N LEU A 90 -3.82 -15.46 13.04
CA LEU A 90 -2.63 -15.74 13.85
C LEU A 90 -2.95 -15.65 15.34
N LEU A 91 -2.42 -16.60 16.11
CA LEU A 91 -2.46 -16.60 17.57
C LEU A 91 -1.04 -16.70 18.14
N ARG A 92 -0.57 -15.66 18.83
CA ARG A 92 0.72 -15.66 19.54
C ARG A 92 0.55 -15.17 20.97
N THR A 93 0.68 -16.07 21.93
CA THR A 93 0.64 -15.72 23.38
C THR A 93 1.85 -14.89 23.82
N SER A 94 2.98 -15.02 23.12
CA SER A 94 4.16 -14.16 23.30
C SER A 94 3.88 -12.71 22.90
N GLY A 95 3.00 -12.50 21.92
CA GLY A 95 2.75 -11.23 21.24
C GLY A 95 3.29 -11.23 19.81
N ILE A 96 2.61 -10.50 18.93
CA ILE A 96 2.96 -10.16 17.55
C ILE A 96 3.28 -8.66 17.58
N GLY A 97 4.51 -8.30 17.24
CA GLY A 97 4.91 -6.90 17.03
C GLY A 97 4.86 -6.55 15.55
N ASP A 98 5.75 -5.65 15.13
CA ASP A 98 5.92 -5.32 13.73
C ASP A 98 6.38 -6.58 12.98
N THR A 99 5.61 -6.98 11.96
CA THR A 99 5.89 -8.22 11.25
C THR A 99 5.52 -8.12 9.78
N ASP A 100 6.30 -8.80 8.96
CA ASP A 100 5.96 -9.03 7.57
C ASP A 100 5.05 -10.25 7.47
N LEU A 101 3.87 -10.11 6.88
CA LEU A 101 2.94 -11.22 6.64
C LEU A 101 3.24 -11.92 5.32
N GLY A 102 4.07 -11.32 4.45
CA GLY A 102 4.47 -11.82 3.16
C GLY A 102 3.59 -11.35 2.00
N ASN A 103 3.89 -11.86 0.80
CA ASN A 103 3.16 -11.59 -0.43
C ASN A 103 1.83 -12.37 -0.42
N VAL A 104 0.89 -11.93 0.40
CA VAL A 104 -0.37 -12.65 0.66
C VAL A 104 -1.54 -12.17 -0.20
N LEU A 105 -1.44 -10.97 -0.79
CA LEU A 105 -2.45 -10.39 -1.69
C LEU A 105 -1.95 -10.36 -3.14
N PRO A 106 -2.82 -10.18 -4.15
CA PRO A 106 -2.44 -9.88 -5.51
C PRO A 106 -1.65 -8.57 -5.60
N SER A 107 -0.73 -8.47 -6.54
CA SER A 107 -0.13 -7.19 -6.92
C SER A 107 -1.09 -6.34 -7.76
N GLY A 108 -0.88 -5.03 -7.77
CA GLY A 108 -1.65 -4.07 -8.55
C GLY A 108 -3.03 -3.70 -7.99
N LEU A 109 -3.37 -4.14 -6.76
CA LEU A 109 -4.59 -3.66 -6.10
C LEU A 109 -4.41 -2.21 -5.66
N THR A 110 -5.48 -1.43 -5.72
CA THR A 110 -5.48 -0.08 -5.17
C THR A 110 -5.69 -0.13 -3.66
N CYS A 111 -5.14 0.83 -2.91
CA CYS A 111 -5.40 0.93 -1.46
C CYS A 111 -6.89 0.93 -1.14
N PHE A 112 -7.70 1.63 -1.95
CA PHE A 112 -9.14 1.64 -1.77
C PHE A 112 -9.78 0.26 -1.90
N ALA A 113 -9.34 -0.54 -2.89
CA ALA A 113 -9.85 -1.90 -3.05
C ALA A 113 -9.45 -2.80 -1.87
N VAL A 114 -8.21 -2.68 -1.39
CA VAL A 114 -7.74 -3.46 -0.25
C VAL A 114 -8.40 -3.01 1.06
N ALA A 115 -8.54 -1.71 1.30
CA ALA A 115 -9.15 -1.16 2.51
C ALA A 115 -10.67 -1.40 2.56
N ALA A 116 -11.35 -1.42 1.41
CA ALA A 116 -12.77 -1.74 1.33
C ALA A 116 -13.04 -3.25 1.51
N ASP A 117 -12.06 -4.09 1.22
CA ASP A 117 -12.20 -5.54 1.26
C ASP A 117 -11.73 -6.16 2.58
N LEU A 118 -10.64 -5.63 3.14
CA LEU A 118 -10.01 -6.21 4.31
C LEU A 118 -10.61 -5.64 5.60
N THR A 119 -11.03 -6.54 6.47
CA THR A 119 -11.40 -6.21 7.84
C THR A 119 -10.40 -6.83 8.80
N VAL A 120 -9.85 -6.02 9.70
CA VAL A 120 -8.86 -6.45 10.69
C VAL A 120 -9.51 -6.49 12.07
N LEU A 121 -9.35 -7.61 12.74
CA LEU A 121 -9.80 -7.84 14.10
C LEU A 121 -8.66 -8.41 14.92
N GLY A 122 -8.71 -8.19 16.23
CA GLY A 122 -7.78 -8.84 17.13
C GLY A 122 -7.73 -8.23 18.53
N SER A 123 -6.75 -8.70 19.29
CA SER A 123 -6.60 -8.39 20.70
C SER A 123 -5.17 -7.96 21.03
N LEU A 124 -5.03 -7.07 22.00
CA LEU A 124 -3.75 -6.57 22.51
C LEU A 124 -3.36 -7.30 23.80
N LYS A 125 -2.05 -7.43 24.01
CA LYS A 125 -1.45 -7.86 25.27
C LYS A 125 -1.24 -6.64 26.18
N PRO A 126 -1.55 -6.70 27.50
CA PRO A 126 -2.14 -7.81 28.25
C PRO A 126 -3.68 -7.92 28.13
N PHE A 127 -4.37 -6.82 27.83
CA PHE A 127 -5.82 -6.77 27.61
C PHE A 127 -6.14 -5.62 26.64
N GLY A 128 -7.14 -5.80 25.79
CA GLY A 128 -7.65 -4.75 24.90
C GLY A 128 -8.04 -5.28 23.53
N SER A 129 -8.95 -4.57 22.85
CA SER A 129 -9.22 -4.77 21.42
C SER A 129 -8.19 -3.98 20.61
N LEU A 130 -7.86 -4.47 19.42
CA LEU A 130 -6.99 -3.77 18.46
C LEU A 130 -7.51 -2.36 18.10
N GLY A 131 -8.81 -2.11 18.26
CA GLY A 131 -9.42 -0.83 17.91
C GLY A 131 -9.57 -0.65 16.40
N THR A 132 -9.59 0.60 15.94
CA THR A 132 -9.58 0.89 14.50
C THR A 132 -8.16 0.69 13.99
N VAL A 133 -8.01 -0.14 12.95
CA VAL A 133 -6.74 -0.39 12.27
C VAL A 133 -6.73 0.42 11.00
N ASP A 134 -5.74 1.29 10.87
CA ASP A 134 -5.58 2.08 9.67
C ASP A 134 -4.86 1.27 8.59
N MET A 135 -5.25 1.48 7.33
CA MET A 135 -4.55 0.89 6.21
C MET A 135 -3.72 1.95 5.50
N PHE A 136 -2.43 1.68 5.37
CA PHE A 136 -1.48 2.54 4.69
C PHE A 136 -0.93 1.88 3.43
N MET A 137 -0.68 2.69 2.39
CA MET A 137 -0.14 2.23 1.12
C MET A 137 1.27 2.76 0.90
N CYS A 138 2.22 1.86 0.67
CA CYS A 138 3.51 2.27 0.10
C CYS A 138 3.30 2.60 -1.37
N PRO A 139 3.59 3.82 -1.84
CA PRO A 139 3.40 4.12 -3.24
C PRO A 139 4.44 3.42 -4.10
N GLU A 140 4.02 3.19 -5.33
CA GLU A 140 4.84 2.57 -6.35
C GLU A 140 6.11 3.40 -6.62
N PRO A 141 7.26 2.76 -6.84
CA PRO A 141 8.49 3.45 -7.21
C PRO A 141 8.35 4.30 -8.49
N SER A 142 7.42 3.90 -9.37
CA SER A 142 7.05 4.60 -10.60
C SER A 142 6.51 6.01 -10.35
N CYS A 143 5.95 6.30 -9.18
CA CYS A 143 5.44 7.64 -8.81
C CYS A 143 6.56 8.66 -8.55
N LEU A 144 7.76 8.22 -8.18
CA LEU A 144 8.90 9.11 -7.95
C LEU A 144 9.52 9.62 -9.25
N LEU A 145 9.47 8.82 -10.31
CA LEU A 145 10.01 9.18 -11.63
C LEU A 145 9.35 10.42 -12.26
N PRO A 146 8.01 10.52 -12.39
CA PRO A 146 7.36 11.71 -12.92
C PRO A 146 7.50 12.91 -11.97
N LEU A 147 7.58 12.69 -10.65
CA LEU A 147 7.82 13.76 -9.69
C LEU A 147 9.22 14.37 -9.89
N GLY A 148 10.25 13.53 -10.02
CA GLY A 148 11.62 13.95 -10.32
C GLY A 148 11.74 14.64 -11.69
N LEU A 149 11.06 14.11 -12.71
CA LEU A 149 11.01 14.73 -14.04
C LEU A 149 10.27 16.08 -14.02
N GLY A 150 9.22 16.21 -13.22
CA GLY A 150 8.49 17.46 -13.00
C GLY A 150 9.39 18.53 -12.37
N PHE A 151 10.12 18.19 -11.31
CA PHE A 151 11.10 19.11 -10.70
C PHE A 151 12.23 19.50 -11.66
N MET A 152 12.78 18.55 -12.43
CA MET A 152 13.77 18.83 -13.48
C MET A 152 13.20 19.78 -14.55
N GLY A 153 11.94 19.60 -14.95
CA GLY A 153 11.25 20.48 -15.90
C GLY A 153 11.13 21.91 -15.39
N VAL A 154 10.68 22.10 -14.14
CA VAL A 154 10.53 23.43 -13.52
C VAL A 154 11.89 24.14 -13.37
N LEU A 155 12.93 23.43 -12.92
CA LEU A 155 14.28 23.99 -12.80
C LEU A 155 14.87 24.41 -14.16
N ARG A 156 14.60 23.65 -15.23
CA ARG A 156 15.06 23.97 -16.59
C ARG A 156 14.34 25.18 -17.19
N VAL A 157 13.07 25.38 -16.88
CA VAL A 157 12.29 26.56 -17.34
C VAL A 157 12.75 27.84 -16.64
N ASN A 158 13.09 27.78 -15.36
CA ASN A 158 13.56 28.96 -14.61
C ASN A 158 14.93 29.46 -15.08
N ARG A 159 15.83 28.57 -15.53
CA ARG A 159 17.13 28.99 -16.08
C ARG A 159 17.00 29.80 -17.38
N ARG A 160 16.06 29.46 -18.26
CA ARG A 160 15.86 30.18 -19.53
C ARG A 160 15.33 31.61 -19.34
N ARG A 161 14.72 31.93 -18.20
CA ARG A 161 14.20 33.27 -17.94
C ARG A 161 15.29 34.28 -17.54
N HIS A 162 16.44 33.80 -17.07
CA HIS A 162 17.56 34.68 -16.70
C HIS A 162 18.48 35.05 -17.87
N ASP A 163 18.46 34.30 -18.97
CA ASP A 163 19.34 34.55 -20.12
C ASP A 163 18.76 35.53 -21.17
N VAL A 164 17.52 35.98 -21.01
CA VAL A 164 16.82 36.86 -21.99
C VAL A 164 16.94 38.36 -21.63
N VAL A 165 17.65 38.73 -20.55
CA VAL A 165 17.79 40.12 -20.09
C VAL A 165 19.23 40.64 -20.19
N ARG A 166 19.99 40.22 -21.21
CA ARG A 166 21.29 40.86 -21.54
C ARG A 166 21.36 41.25 -23.01
#